data_AF-A0A9D1V2B6-F1
#
_entry.id   AF-A0A9D1V2B6-F1
#
_cell.length_a   1.000
_cell.length_b   1.000
_cell.length_c   1.000
_cell.angle_alpha   90.00
_cell.angle_beta   90.00
_cell.angle_gamma   90.00
#
_symmetry.space_group_name_H-M   'P 1'
#
loop_
_entity.id
_entity.type
_entity.pdbx_description
1 polymer ?
#
loop_
_entity_poly.entity_id
_entity_poly.type
_entity_poly.pdbx_seq_one_letter_code
_entity_poly.pdbx_strand_id
1 'polypeptide(L)'
;MKHCLQRAWAFARGEAVLTIAAVLAVGSMAAVPPDKGYLDYIDWDTLALLFSLMAVSKGLQGQGVFDALGAALLGRLSTTRQMLLVLTFLPFFVSMLVTNDVALITFVPFGLVVLEMAGCERLAIPMVVLQTAAANLGSMLTPMGNPQNLYLYNRSGMGFFEFCALLAPYAAVSAAGIALLALVPKNGAMRAAVQPEAKGSARRIALFAAFGAVCLLCIAKLLPPLAAAGLTLAVLLIADRPLLKKLDYALLATFVAFFVFIGNMGRLPAFSAFLAGALAGREVEVAVVASQVISNVPAALLLAGYSENWPALIIGCDLGGLGTLIASMASLISYKFFARRYPEQKGKYLLWFTLVNVGLLAVLMILYYIIR
;
A
#
# COMPACT_ATOMS: atom_id res chain seq x y z
N MET A 1 12.69 4.80 34.06
CA MET A 1 11.87 5.82 33.35
C MET A 1 12.51 6.30 32.04
N LYS A 2 13.74 6.86 32.03
CA LYS A 2 14.41 7.35 30.80
C LYS A 2 14.55 6.29 29.69
N HIS A 3 14.86 5.05 30.03
CA HIS A 3 15.00 3.97 29.04
C HIS A 3 13.66 3.55 28.42
N CYS A 4 12.56 3.57 29.19
CA CYS A 4 11.21 3.34 28.67
C CYS A 4 10.76 4.47 27.76
N LEU A 5 11.03 5.72 28.13
CA LEU A 5 10.75 6.90 27.30
C LEU A 5 11.51 6.87 25.97
N GLN A 6 12.78 6.47 25.98
CA GLN A 6 13.56 6.31 24.75
C GLN A 6 13.04 5.20 23.84
N ARG A 7 12.62 4.06 24.41
CA ARG A 7 12.01 2.96 23.64
C ARG A 7 10.65 3.34 23.08
N ALA A 8 9.81 4.01 23.88
CA ALA A 8 8.51 4.53 23.44
C ALA A 8 8.68 5.57 22.31
N TRP A 9 9.66 6.47 22.43
CA TRP A 9 9.96 7.44 21.39
C TRP A 9 10.51 6.80 20.11
N ALA A 10 11.36 5.79 20.24
CA ALA A 10 11.86 5.03 19.09
C ALA A 10 10.73 4.26 18.38
N PHE A 11 9.82 3.66 19.15
CA PHE A 11 8.63 3.01 18.60
C PHE A 11 7.70 4.01 17.92
N ALA A 12 7.42 5.15 18.56
CA ALA A 12 6.58 6.21 18.00
C ALA A 12 7.12 6.76 16.68
N ARG A 13 8.45 6.86 16.54
CA ARG A 13 9.09 7.22 15.26
C ARG A 13 9.08 6.09 14.23
N GLY A 14 9.10 4.84 14.67
CA GLY A 14 8.99 3.66 13.80
C GLY A 14 7.61 3.53 13.19
N GLU A 15 6.59 3.65 14.05
CA GLU A 15 5.16 3.43 13.78
C GLU A 15 4.35 4.72 14.01
N ALA A 16 4.70 5.78 13.28
CA ALA A 16 4.09 7.10 13.45
C ALA A 16 2.57 7.07 13.24
N VAL A 17 2.10 6.37 12.21
CA VAL A 17 0.67 6.27 11.90
C VAL A 17 -0.09 5.53 12.99
N LEU A 18 0.40 4.37 13.45
CA LEU A 18 -0.19 3.66 14.59
C LEU A 18 -0.25 4.54 15.84
N THR A 19 0.83 5.27 16.12
CA THR A 19 0.91 6.12 17.30
C THR A 19 -0.12 7.24 17.25
N ILE A 20 -0.24 7.91 16.10
CA ILE A 20 -1.25 8.96 15.89
C ILE A 20 -2.65 8.36 16.01
N ALA A 21 -2.91 7.23 15.36
CA ALA A 21 -4.20 6.53 15.41
C ALA A 21 -4.58 6.16 16.85
N ALA A 22 -3.63 5.62 17.62
CA ALA A 22 -3.85 5.24 19.01
C ALA A 22 -4.11 6.46 19.91
N VAL A 23 -3.36 7.56 19.73
CA VAL A 23 -3.58 8.81 20.47
C VAL A 23 -4.96 9.39 20.15
N LEU A 24 -5.35 9.42 18.88
CA LEU A 24 -6.68 9.88 18.45
C LEU A 24 -7.78 8.99 19.02
N ALA A 25 -7.61 7.67 18.97
CA ALA A 25 -8.56 6.71 19.53
C ALA A 25 -8.73 6.93 21.04
N VAL A 26 -7.64 6.94 21.81
CA VAL A 26 -7.67 7.13 23.27
C VAL A 26 -8.20 8.52 23.62
N GLY A 27 -7.78 9.57 22.90
CA GLY A 27 -8.29 10.93 23.10
C GLY A 27 -9.80 11.02 22.85
N SER A 28 -10.30 10.35 21.81
CA SER A 28 -11.74 10.32 21.51
C SER A 28 -12.57 9.57 22.56
N MET A 29 -11.99 8.61 23.28
CA MET A 29 -12.67 7.90 24.39
C MET A 29 -13.01 8.84 25.56
N ALA A 30 -12.33 9.98 25.70
CA ALA A 30 -12.70 10.98 26.70
C ALA A 30 -14.03 11.69 26.36
N ALA A 31 -14.31 11.88 25.06
CA ALA A 31 -15.57 12.48 24.60
C ALA A 31 -16.69 11.45 24.48
N VAL A 32 -16.36 10.22 24.11
CA VAL A 32 -17.31 9.11 23.96
C VAL A 32 -16.78 7.92 24.76
N PRO A 33 -17.19 7.72 26.02
CA PRO A 33 -16.67 6.62 26.84
C PRO A 33 -16.93 5.23 26.22
N PRO A 34 -16.03 4.24 26.42
CA PRO A 34 -16.22 2.88 25.92
C PRO A 34 -17.52 2.23 26.37
N ASP A 35 -18.27 1.69 25.42
CA ASP A 35 -19.50 0.93 25.65
C ASP A 35 -19.56 -0.34 24.78
N LYS A 36 -20.66 -1.10 24.87
CA LYS A 36 -20.84 -2.34 24.10
C LYS A 36 -20.79 -2.11 22.58
N GLY A 37 -21.20 -0.94 22.10
CA GLY A 37 -21.24 -0.61 20.69
C GLY A 37 -19.86 -0.38 20.06
N TYR A 38 -18.80 -0.35 20.86
CA TYR A 38 -17.43 -0.28 20.32
C TYR A 38 -17.03 -1.52 19.51
N LEU A 39 -17.60 -2.69 19.82
CA LEU A 39 -17.32 -3.91 19.07
C LEU A 39 -17.83 -3.82 17.63
N ASP A 40 -18.91 -3.06 17.41
CA ASP A 40 -19.53 -2.84 16.10
C ASP A 40 -18.74 -1.83 15.25
N TYR A 41 -17.84 -1.05 15.87
CA TYR A 41 -16.95 -0.17 15.12
C TYR A 41 -15.96 -0.96 14.26
N ILE A 42 -15.57 -2.15 14.73
CA ILE A 42 -14.48 -2.91 14.15
C ILE A 42 -14.97 -3.69 12.93
N ASP A 43 -14.38 -3.41 11.77
CA ASP A 43 -14.59 -4.19 10.55
C ASP A 43 -13.75 -5.47 10.60
N TRP A 44 -14.32 -6.51 11.22
CA TRP A 44 -13.66 -7.80 11.45
C TRP A 44 -13.29 -8.51 10.14
N ASP A 45 -14.12 -8.37 9.11
CA ASP A 45 -13.89 -8.97 7.80
C ASP A 45 -12.68 -8.36 7.09
N THR A 46 -12.55 -7.04 7.16
CA THR A 46 -11.37 -6.34 6.63
C THR A 46 -10.11 -6.75 7.39
N LEU A 47 -10.13 -6.80 8.73
CA LEU A 47 -8.98 -7.25 9.51
C LEU A 47 -8.59 -8.69 9.20
N ALA A 48 -9.58 -9.57 9.03
CA ALA A 48 -9.37 -10.97 8.69
C ALA A 48 -8.69 -11.12 7.31
N LEU A 49 -9.18 -10.40 6.29
CA LEU A 49 -8.56 -10.41 4.97
C LEU A 49 -7.17 -9.79 4.97
N LEU A 50 -6.96 -8.68 5.66
CA LEU A 50 -5.63 -8.08 5.81
C LEU A 50 -4.65 -9.08 6.43
N PHE A 51 -5.05 -9.76 7.50
CA PHE A 51 -4.22 -10.80 8.12
C PHE A 51 -3.86 -11.91 7.14
N SER A 52 -4.85 -12.49 6.45
CA SER A 52 -4.62 -13.58 5.49
C SER A 52 -3.75 -13.15 4.31
N LEU A 53 -3.99 -11.97 3.76
CA LEU A 53 -3.21 -11.43 2.64
C LEU A 53 -1.77 -11.12 3.05
N MET A 54 -1.54 -10.56 4.23
CA MET A 54 -0.18 -10.38 4.76
C MET A 54 0.52 -11.72 4.94
N ALA A 55 -0.17 -12.76 5.43
CA ALA A 55 0.38 -14.09 5.58
C ALA A 55 0.78 -14.71 4.22
N VAL A 56 -0.10 -14.63 3.22
CA VAL A 56 0.20 -15.05 1.84
C VAL A 56 1.42 -14.31 1.30
N SER A 57 1.39 -12.99 1.40
CA SER A 57 2.41 -12.10 0.83
C SER A 57 3.77 -12.32 1.49
N LYS A 58 3.83 -12.39 2.83
CA LYS A 58 5.06 -12.69 3.58
C LYS A 58 5.54 -14.12 3.36
N GLY A 59 4.62 -15.07 3.20
CA GLY A 59 4.93 -16.46 2.90
C GLY A 59 5.64 -16.60 1.55
N LEU A 60 5.05 -16.03 0.49
CA LEU A 60 5.61 -16.02 -0.86
C LEU A 60 6.93 -15.24 -0.93
N GLN A 61 6.99 -14.06 -0.28
CA GLN A 61 8.21 -13.27 -0.15
C GLN A 61 9.32 -14.08 0.53
N GLY A 62 9.00 -14.76 1.64
CA GLY A 62 9.95 -15.60 2.38
C GLY A 62 10.43 -16.85 1.61
N GLN A 63 9.73 -17.25 0.55
CA GLN A 63 10.18 -18.28 -0.39
C GLN A 63 10.98 -17.71 -1.58
N GLY A 64 11.21 -16.40 -1.64
CA GLY A 64 11.97 -15.75 -2.71
C GLY A 64 11.25 -15.73 -4.06
N VAL A 65 9.91 -15.89 -4.09
CA VAL A 65 9.14 -15.93 -5.34
C VAL A 65 9.30 -14.62 -6.12
N PHE A 66 9.24 -13.49 -5.42
CA PHE A 66 9.36 -12.16 -6.02
C PHE A 66 10.78 -11.85 -6.50
N ASP A 67 11.79 -12.28 -5.75
CA ASP A 67 13.20 -12.13 -6.12
C ASP A 67 13.54 -12.99 -7.35
N ALA A 68 13.04 -14.23 -7.39
CA ALA A 68 13.20 -15.12 -8.53
C ALA A 68 12.52 -14.56 -9.80
N LEU A 69 11.32 -13.98 -9.66
CA LEU A 69 10.62 -13.31 -10.75
C LEU A 69 11.42 -12.12 -11.27
N GLY A 70 11.94 -11.27 -10.37
CA GLY A 70 12.79 -10.14 -10.74
C GLY A 70 14.06 -10.58 -11.46
N ALA A 71 14.79 -11.56 -10.92
CA ALA A 71 16.01 -12.08 -11.52
C ALA A 71 15.77 -12.71 -12.90
N ALA A 72 14.69 -13.48 -13.06
CA ALA A 72 14.33 -14.10 -14.34
C ALA A 72 14.05 -13.08 -15.44
N LEU A 73 13.40 -11.96 -15.11
CA LEU A 73 13.12 -10.88 -16.06
C LEU A 73 14.37 -10.07 -16.40
N LEU A 74 15.24 -9.82 -15.41
CA LEU A 74 16.47 -9.05 -15.57
C LEU A 74 17.56 -9.79 -16.36
N GLY A 75 17.64 -11.12 -16.26
CA GLY A 75 18.62 -11.94 -16.97
C GLY A 75 18.54 -11.86 -18.50
N ARG A 76 17.50 -11.24 -19.04
CA ARG A 76 17.25 -11.10 -20.48
C ARG A 76 17.48 -9.68 -21.01
N LEU A 77 17.91 -8.75 -20.17
CA LEU A 77 17.97 -7.33 -20.51
C LEU A 77 19.38 -6.90 -20.91
N SER A 78 19.47 -6.01 -21.90
CA SER A 78 20.73 -5.51 -22.46
C SER A 78 20.92 -4.00 -22.30
N THR A 79 19.90 -3.30 -21.78
CA THR A 79 19.91 -1.84 -21.66
C THR A 79 19.39 -1.35 -20.31
N THR A 80 19.92 -0.21 -19.87
CA THR A 80 19.49 0.46 -18.63
C THR A 80 18.03 0.88 -18.65
N ARG A 81 17.49 1.26 -19.82
CA ARG A 81 16.07 1.59 -19.99
C ARG A 81 15.16 0.39 -19.78
N GLN A 82 15.49 -0.75 -20.38
CA GLN A 82 14.74 -1.99 -20.17
C GLN A 82 14.76 -2.39 -18.70
N MET A 83 15.92 -2.32 -18.05
CA MET A 83 16.04 -2.57 -16.62
C MET A 83 15.15 -1.65 -15.80
N LEU A 84 15.18 -0.34 -16.06
CA LEU A 84 14.34 0.62 -15.33
C LEU A 84 12.85 0.32 -15.53
N LEU A 85 12.41 0.01 -16.75
CA LEU A 85 11.03 -0.39 -17.03
C LEU A 85 10.64 -1.65 -16.27
N VAL A 86 11.47 -2.70 -16.31
CA VAL A 86 11.19 -3.95 -15.59
C VAL A 86 11.16 -3.73 -14.08
N LEU A 87 12.15 -3.05 -13.52
CA LEU A 87 12.21 -2.74 -12.08
C LEU A 87 11.04 -1.87 -11.63
N THR A 88 10.47 -1.04 -12.50
CA THR A 88 9.33 -0.17 -12.19
C THR A 88 7.99 -0.89 -12.35
N PHE A 89 7.79 -1.64 -13.44
CA PHE A 89 6.52 -2.31 -13.70
C PHE A 89 6.34 -3.61 -12.94
N LEU A 90 7.44 -4.22 -12.47
CA LEU A 90 7.34 -5.38 -11.59
C LEU A 90 6.56 -5.06 -10.30
N PRO A 91 6.91 -4.01 -9.50
CA PRO A 91 6.08 -3.60 -8.38
C PRO A 91 4.70 -3.06 -8.82
N PHE A 92 4.55 -2.47 -10.01
CA PHE A 92 3.23 -2.07 -10.53
C PHE A 92 2.26 -3.25 -10.55
N PHE A 93 2.64 -4.35 -11.21
CA PHE A 93 1.77 -5.51 -11.33
C PHE A 93 1.72 -6.37 -10.07
N VAL A 94 2.85 -6.54 -9.38
CA VAL A 94 2.89 -7.37 -8.16
C VAL A 94 2.10 -6.71 -7.03
N SER A 95 2.11 -5.39 -6.93
CA SER A 95 1.33 -4.68 -5.90
C SER A 95 -0.18 -4.90 -6.02
N MET A 96 -0.71 -5.21 -7.22
CA MET A 96 -2.12 -5.60 -7.41
C MET A 96 -2.51 -6.89 -6.68
N LEU A 97 -1.53 -7.71 -6.28
CA LEU A 97 -1.76 -9.00 -5.63
C LEU A 97 -1.38 -9.00 -4.15
N VAL A 98 -0.25 -8.39 -3.77
CA VAL A 98 0.37 -8.58 -2.44
C VAL A 98 0.47 -7.33 -1.58
N THR A 99 -0.19 -6.25 -1.99
CA THR A 99 -0.08 -4.88 -1.49
C THR A 99 1.13 -4.08 -1.97
N ASN A 100 0.93 -2.78 -2.14
CA ASN A 100 1.98 -1.79 -2.45
C ASN A 100 3.14 -1.81 -1.43
N ASP A 101 2.85 -1.91 -0.13
CA ASP A 101 3.87 -1.90 0.92
C ASP A 101 4.80 -3.12 0.83
N VAL A 102 4.23 -4.31 0.70
CA VAL A 102 5.03 -5.54 0.54
C VAL A 102 5.81 -5.52 -0.77
N ALA A 103 5.22 -5.02 -1.85
CA ALA A 103 5.91 -4.86 -3.12
C ALA A 103 7.15 -3.95 -2.96
N LEU A 104 7.03 -2.78 -2.31
CA LEU A 104 8.17 -1.88 -2.12
C LEU A 104 9.22 -2.43 -1.16
N ILE A 105 8.81 -3.12 -0.08
CA ILE A 105 9.75 -3.80 0.83
C ILE A 105 10.61 -4.82 0.08
N THR A 106 10.06 -5.46 -0.96
CA THR A 106 10.79 -6.43 -1.78
C THR A 106 11.63 -5.73 -2.85
N PHE A 107 10.97 -4.94 -3.71
CA PHE A 107 11.56 -4.54 -4.99
C PHE A 107 12.43 -3.30 -4.92
N VAL A 108 12.28 -2.44 -3.90
CA VAL A 108 13.18 -1.30 -3.71
C VAL A 108 14.60 -1.77 -3.35
N PRO A 109 14.82 -2.55 -2.27
CA PRO A 109 16.16 -3.03 -1.96
C PRO A 109 16.72 -3.94 -3.06
N PHE A 110 15.89 -4.80 -3.66
CA PHE A 110 16.29 -5.61 -4.81
C PHE A 110 16.76 -4.73 -5.98
N GLY A 111 15.99 -3.72 -6.37
CA GLY A 111 16.33 -2.81 -7.46
C GLY A 111 17.62 -2.03 -7.19
N LEU A 112 17.86 -1.61 -5.96
CA LEU A 112 19.11 -0.94 -5.55
C LEU A 112 20.33 -1.85 -5.73
N VAL A 113 20.24 -3.11 -5.29
CA VAL A 113 21.31 -4.11 -5.48
C VAL A 113 21.56 -4.35 -6.97
N VAL A 114 20.50 -4.48 -7.76
CA VAL A 114 20.60 -4.68 -9.22
C VAL A 114 21.33 -3.51 -9.89
N LEU A 115 21.01 -2.27 -9.52
CA LEU A 115 21.68 -1.09 -10.07
C LEU A 115 23.17 -1.07 -9.76
N GLU A 116 23.56 -1.45 -8.55
CA GLU A 116 24.97 -1.53 -8.11
C GLU A 116 25.74 -2.60 -8.88
N MET A 117 25.16 -3.80 -8.99
CA MET A 117 25.76 -4.89 -9.79
C MET A 117 25.93 -4.50 -11.26
N ALA A 118 25.04 -3.65 -11.78
CA ALA A 118 25.09 -3.13 -13.13
C ALA A 118 25.97 -1.87 -13.31
N GLY A 119 26.55 -1.31 -12.23
CA GLY A 119 27.28 -0.03 -12.28
C GLY A 119 26.43 1.16 -12.74
N CYS A 120 25.14 1.14 -12.38
CA CYS A 120 24.11 2.06 -12.86
C CYS A 120 23.45 2.86 -11.73
N GLU A 121 24.16 3.11 -10.63
CA GLU A 121 23.66 3.79 -9.42
C GLU A 121 23.15 5.21 -9.68
N ARG A 122 23.59 5.84 -10.79
CA ARG A 122 23.02 7.12 -11.28
C ARG A 122 21.50 7.05 -11.49
N LEU A 123 20.94 5.86 -11.67
CA LEU A 123 19.51 5.61 -11.84
C LEU A 123 18.77 5.33 -10.53
N ALA A 124 19.44 5.36 -9.37
CA ALA A 124 18.80 5.01 -8.09
C ALA A 124 17.62 5.93 -7.76
N ILE A 125 17.76 7.25 -7.94
CA ILE A 125 16.66 8.20 -7.73
C ILE A 125 15.48 7.92 -8.66
N PRO A 126 15.63 7.97 -10.01
CA PRO A 126 14.50 7.75 -10.90
C PRO A 126 13.88 6.36 -10.70
N MET A 127 14.68 5.33 -10.43
CA MET A 127 14.18 3.98 -10.17
C MET A 127 13.31 3.92 -8.92
N VAL A 128 13.80 4.38 -7.76
CA VAL A 128 13.02 4.27 -6.52
C VAL A 128 11.78 5.18 -6.56
N VAL A 129 11.88 6.38 -7.14
CA VAL A 129 10.72 7.27 -7.29
C VAL A 129 9.66 6.63 -8.19
N LEU A 130 10.04 6.09 -9.34
CA LEU A 130 9.11 5.44 -10.25
C LEU A 130 8.55 4.14 -9.68
N GLN A 131 9.34 3.33 -8.97
CA GLN A 131 8.83 2.16 -8.26
C GLN A 131 7.77 2.53 -7.22
N THR A 132 7.98 3.64 -6.51
CA THR A 132 7.04 4.12 -5.49
C THR A 132 5.71 4.52 -6.13
N ALA A 133 5.77 5.37 -7.17
CA ALA A 133 4.60 5.75 -7.93
C ALA A 133 3.92 4.51 -8.56
N ALA A 134 4.71 3.58 -9.09
CA ALA A 134 4.21 2.37 -9.71
C ALA A 134 3.53 1.42 -8.74
N ALA A 135 4.07 1.22 -7.53
CA ALA A 135 3.43 0.38 -6.52
C ALA A 135 2.11 1.02 -6.03
N ASN A 136 2.09 2.33 -5.77
CA ASN A 136 0.84 3.00 -5.38
C ASN A 136 -0.20 2.94 -6.52
N LEU A 137 0.17 3.30 -7.74
CA LEU A 137 -0.76 3.41 -8.86
C LEU A 137 -1.12 2.07 -9.51
N GLY A 138 -0.26 1.07 -9.43
CA GLY A 138 -0.59 -0.29 -9.83
C GLY A 138 -1.57 -0.92 -8.86
N SER A 139 -1.32 -0.73 -7.56
CA SER A 139 -2.16 -1.30 -6.51
C SER A 139 -3.60 -0.82 -6.51
N MET A 140 -3.88 0.37 -7.04
CA MET A 140 -5.25 0.89 -7.06
C MET A 140 -6.19 -0.06 -7.80
N LEU A 141 -5.72 -0.73 -8.87
CA LEU A 141 -6.59 -1.46 -9.79
C LEU A 141 -7.37 -2.60 -9.13
N THR A 142 -6.92 -3.12 -7.98
CA THR A 142 -7.56 -4.25 -7.30
C THR A 142 -7.86 -3.94 -5.84
N PRO A 143 -8.92 -4.54 -5.25
CA PRO A 143 -9.22 -4.36 -3.83
C PRO A 143 -8.08 -4.79 -2.90
N MET A 144 -7.31 -5.82 -3.29
CA MET A 144 -6.20 -6.32 -2.48
C MET A 144 -4.94 -5.48 -2.58
N GLY A 145 -4.85 -4.61 -3.57
CA GLY A 145 -3.59 -3.94 -3.85
C GLY A 145 -3.19 -2.97 -2.74
N ASN A 146 -4.13 -2.48 -1.95
CA ASN A 146 -3.78 -1.69 -0.79
C ASN A 146 -4.84 -1.84 0.33
N PRO A 147 -4.47 -1.57 1.59
CA PRO A 147 -5.37 -1.78 2.71
C PRO A 147 -6.64 -0.92 2.66
N GLN A 148 -6.54 0.31 2.13
CA GLN A 148 -7.70 1.19 2.04
C GLN A 148 -8.74 0.73 1.03
N ASN A 149 -8.30 0.22 -0.13
CA ASN A 149 -9.20 -0.28 -1.16
C ASN A 149 -9.93 -1.52 -0.67
N LEU A 150 -9.27 -2.39 0.07
CA LEU A 150 -9.91 -3.56 0.64
C LEU A 150 -11.05 -3.17 1.59
N TYR A 151 -10.82 -2.16 2.43
CA TYR A 151 -11.83 -1.63 3.34
C TYR A 151 -13.00 -0.98 2.59
N LEU A 152 -12.72 -0.04 1.68
CA LEU A 152 -13.75 0.65 0.89
C LEU A 152 -14.54 -0.35 0.01
N TYR A 153 -13.86 -1.33 -0.57
CA TYR A 153 -14.47 -2.42 -1.33
C TYR A 153 -15.46 -3.21 -0.48
N ASN A 154 -15.07 -3.62 0.73
CA ASN A 154 -15.94 -4.38 1.63
C ASN A 154 -17.18 -3.59 2.05
N ARG A 155 -17.05 -2.28 2.27
CA ARG A 155 -18.16 -1.40 2.65
C ARG A 155 -19.07 -0.99 1.51
N SER A 156 -18.52 -0.83 0.31
CA SER A 156 -19.26 -0.37 -0.86
C SER A 156 -20.26 -1.39 -1.42
N GLY A 157 -20.05 -2.69 -1.17
CA GLY A 157 -20.83 -3.76 -1.79
C GLY A 157 -20.52 -3.98 -3.28
N MET A 158 -19.52 -3.28 -3.82
CA MET A 158 -19.13 -3.32 -5.23
C MET A 158 -18.67 -4.72 -5.68
N GLY A 159 -18.95 -5.07 -6.94
CA GLY A 159 -18.38 -6.29 -7.53
C GLY A 159 -16.87 -6.16 -7.78
N PHE A 160 -16.11 -7.25 -7.74
CA PHE A 160 -14.66 -7.20 -8.01
C PHE A 160 -14.33 -6.57 -9.37
N PHE A 161 -15.03 -6.97 -10.43
CA PHE A 161 -14.79 -6.44 -11.77
C PHE A 161 -15.28 -5.00 -11.94
N GLU A 162 -16.33 -4.62 -11.22
CA GLU A 162 -16.83 -3.24 -11.18
C GLU A 162 -15.78 -2.31 -10.55
N PHE A 163 -15.17 -2.75 -9.44
CA PHE A 163 -14.06 -2.04 -8.80
C PHE A 163 -12.86 -1.89 -9.75
N CYS A 164 -12.45 -2.98 -10.40
CA CYS A 164 -11.36 -2.93 -11.37
C CYS A 164 -11.69 -2.01 -12.56
N ALA A 165 -12.93 -2.02 -13.06
CA ALA A 165 -13.37 -1.19 -14.17
C ALA A 165 -13.37 0.30 -13.81
N LEU A 166 -13.80 0.64 -12.58
CA LEU A 166 -13.77 2.01 -12.05
C LEU A 166 -12.36 2.62 -12.11
N LEU A 167 -11.35 1.83 -11.76
CA LEU A 167 -9.96 2.29 -11.64
C LEU A 167 -9.09 2.02 -12.87
N ALA A 168 -9.55 1.18 -13.80
CA ALA A 168 -8.88 0.88 -15.05
C ALA A 168 -8.39 2.11 -15.84
N PRO A 169 -9.20 3.17 -16.06
CA PRO A 169 -8.73 4.34 -16.82
C PRO A 169 -7.57 5.04 -16.10
N TYR A 170 -7.64 5.19 -14.78
CA TYR A 170 -6.58 5.80 -13.96
C TYR A 170 -5.32 4.94 -13.94
N ALA A 171 -5.45 3.63 -13.79
CA ALA A 171 -4.33 2.69 -13.83
C ALA A 171 -3.64 2.69 -15.21
N ALA A 172 -4.40 2.75 -16.30
CA ALA A 172 -3.87 2.79 -17.66
C ALA A 172 -3.10 4.10 -17.94
N VAL A 173 -3.67 5.26 -17.58
CA VAL A 173 -2.98 6.56 -17.71
C VAL A 173 -1.75 6.62 -16.82
N SER A 174 -1.83 6.07 -15.60
CA SER A 174 -0.69 5.95 -14.69
C SER A 174 0.43 5.10 -15.29
N ALA A 175 0.11 3.92 -15.82
CA ALA A 175 1.07 3.05 -16.50
C ALA A 175 1.74 3.77 -17.68
N ALA A 176 0.95 4.46 -18.53
CA ALA A 176 1.50 5.24 -19.63
C ALA A 176 2.44 6.36 -19.15
N GLY A 177 2.01 7.14 -18.16
CA GLY A 177 2.83 8.22 -17.58
C GLY A 177 4.12 7.72 -16.96
N ILE A 178 4.07 6.63 -16.19
CA ILE A 178 5.24 5.97 -15.60
C ILE A 178 6.19 5.45 -16.68
N ALA A 179 5.65 4.80 -17.72
CA ALA A 179 6.46 4.33 -18.84
C ALA A 179 7.20 5.49 -19.51
N LEU A 180 6.51 6.60 -19.82
CA LEU A 180 7.11 7.80 -20.41
C LEU A 180 8.21 8.38 -19.51
N LEU A 181 7.98 8.49 -18.21
CA LEU A 181 8.98 8.96 -17.26
C LEU A 181 10.20 8.02 -17.18
N ALA A 182 10.00 6.71 -17.30
CA ALA A 182 11.09 5.73 -17.36
C ALA A 182 11.93 5.82 -18.66
N LEU A 183 11.43 6.50 -19.70
CA LEU A 183 12.19 6.74 -20.94
C LEU A 183 13.11 7.97 -20.86
N VAL A 184 12.88 8.88 -19.89
CA VAL A 184 13.63 10.14 -19.73
C VAL A 184 15.12 9.93 -19.43
N PRO A 185 15.53 9.02 -18.52
CA PRO A 185 16.95 8.81 -18.26
C PRO A 185 17.70 8.32 -19.50
N LYS A 186 18.94 8.81 -19.69
CA LYS A 186 19.79 8.41 -20.82
C LYS A 186 19.99 6.90 -20.86
N ASN A 187 19.61 6.30 -21.99
CA ASN A 187 19.80 4.88 -22.26
C ASN A 187 21.29 4.56 -22.45
N GLY A 188 21.67 3.34 -22.11
CA GLY A 188 23.04 2.84 -22.20
C GLY A 188 23.06 1.32 -22.13
N ALA A 189 24.09 0.74 -22.72
CA ALA A 189 24.33 -0.70 -22.67
C ALA A 189 24.56 -1.15 -21.22
N MET A 190 24.11 -2.36 -20.92
CA MET A 190 24.27 -2.99 -19.62
C MET A 190 24.55 -4.47 -19.82
N ARG A 191 25.32 -5.07 -18.91
CA ARG A 191 25.40 -6.52 -18.79
C ARG A 191 24.53 -6.98 -17.62
N ALA A 192 23.56 -7.83 -17.90
CA ALA A 192 22.79 -8.48 -16.85
C ALA A 192 23.73 -9.37 -16.03
N ALA A 193 23.86 -9.10 -14.73
CA ALA A 193 24.70 -9.86 -13.81
C ALA A 193 23.88 -10.59 -12.73
N VAL A 194 22.55 -10.63 -12.86
CA VAL A 194 21.67 -11.21 -11.84
C VAL A 194 21.41 -12.67 -12.18
N GLN A 195 21.96 -13.58 -11.38
CA GLN A 195 21.59 -14.98 -11.42
C GLN A 195 20.46 -15.23 -10.39
N PRO A 196 19.40 -15.96 -10.77
CA PRO A 196 18.35 -16.33 -9.82
C PRO A 196 18.91 -17.32 -8.80
N GLU A 197 18.98 -16.94 -7.52
CA GLU A 197 19.08 -17.92 -6.44
C GLU A 197 17.67 -18.42 -6.10
N ALA A 198 17.24 -19.50 -6.74
CA ALA A 198 15.98 -20.14 -6.38
C ALA A 198 16.15 -20.95 -5.08
N LYS A 199 15.73 -20.38 -3.94
CA LYS A 199 15.83 -21.00 -2.61
C LYS A 199 14.50 -21.48 -2.02
N GLY A 200 13.38 -21.27 -2.74
CA GLY A 200 12.03 -21.54 -2.23
C GLY A 200 11.60 -23.02 -2.29
N SER A 201 10.91 -23.49 -1.26
CA SER A 201 10.27 -24.81 -1.27
C SER A 201 8.98 -24.79 -2.09
N ALA A 202 8.91 -25.60 -3.16
CA ALA A 202 7.72 -25.70 -4.02
C ALA A 202 6.44 -26.02 -3.23
N ARG A 203 6.54 -26.88 -2.21
CA ARG A 203 5.41 -27.21 -1.32
C ARG A 203 4.91 -25.99 -0.55
N ARG A 204 5.83 -25.15 -0.04
CA ARG A 204 5.46 -23.93 0.68
C ARG A 204 4.88 -22.87 -0.27
N ILE A 205 5.44 -22.73 -1.46
CA ILE A 205 4.89 -21.84 -2.49
C ILE A 205 3.45 -22.26 -2.83
N ALA A 206 3.21 -23.56 -3.08
CA ALA A 206 1.88 -24.08 -3.34
C ALA A 206 0.90 -23.84 -2.19
N LEU A 207 1.35 -24.00 -0.94
CA LEU A 207 0.54 -23.69 0.25
C LEU A 207 0.11 -22.23 0.29
N PHE A 208 1.05 -21.28 0.13
CA PHE A 208 0.71 -19.86 0.16
C PHE A 208 -0.09 -19.42 -1.08
N ALA A 209 0.13 -20.04 -2.23
CA ALA A 209 -0.72 -19.84 -3.41
C ALA A 209 -2.16 -20.30 -3.15
N ALA A 210 -2.35 -21.44 -2.47
CA ALA A 210 -3.67 -21.92 -2.07
C ALA A 210 -4.36 -20.95 -1.09
N PHE A 211 -3.63 -20.39 -0.11
CA PHE A 211 -4.19 -19.33 0.74
C PHE A 211 -4.53 -18.06 -0.05
N GLY A 212 -3.73 -17.69 -1.04
CA GLY A 212 -4.05 -16.60 -1.96
C GLY A 212 -5.36 -16.85 -2.72
N ALA A 213 -5.56 -18.08 -3.21
CA ALA A 213 -6.81 -18.48 -3.85
C ALA A 213 -8.01 -18.41 -2.88
N VAL A 214 -7.84 -18.81 -1.61
CA VAL A 214 -8.88 -18.65 -0.59
C VAL A 214 -9.21 -17.17 -0.35
N CYS A 215 -8.20 -16.28 -0.31
CA CYS A 215 -8.44 -14.83 -0.18
C CYS A 215 -9.22 -14.28 -1.38
N LEU A 216 -8.88 -14.71 -2.60
CA LEU A 216 -9.60 -14.36 -3.82
C LEU A 216 -11.07 -14.79 -3.76
N LEU A 217 -11.36 -15.99 -3.25
CA LEU A 217 -12.74 -16.45 -3.05
C LEU A 217 -13.49 -15.59 -2.02
N CYS A 218 -12.83 -15.15 -0.95
CA CYS A 218 -13.44 -14.22 0.01
C CYS A 218 -13.76 -12.86 -0.62
N ILE A 219 -12.87 -12.35 -1.47
CA ILE A 219 -13.08 -11.07 -2.17
C ILE A 219 -14.19 -11.19 -3.19
N ALA A 220 -14.27 -12.33 -3.89
CA ALA A 220 -15.42 -12.67 -4.72
C ALA A 220 -16.72 -12.91 -3.92
N LYS A 221 -16.70 -12.70 -2.59
CA LYS A 221 -17.82 -12.89 -1.66
C LYS A 221 -18.35 -14.33 -1.61
N LEU A 222 -17.53 -15.30 -1.99
CA LEU A 222 -17.87 -16.73 -1.98
C LEU A 222 -17.52 -17.44 -0.67
N LEU A 223 -16.64 -16.86 0.14
CA LEU A 223 -16.22 -17.41 1.44
C LEU A 223 -16.17 -16.31 2.51
N PRO A 224 -16.54 -16.62 3.77
CA PRO A 224 -16.46 -15.65 4.85
C PRO A 224 -14.99 -15.36 5.23
N PRO A 225 -14.55 -14.09 5.25
CA PRO A 225 -13.19 -13.67 5.63
C PRO A 225 -12.66 -14.27 6.92
N LEU A 226 -13.48 -14.28 7.98
CA LEU A 226 -13.09 -14.78 9.29
C LEU A 226 -12.72 -16.28 9.27
N ALA A 227 -13.41 -17.08 8.45
CA ALA A 227 -13.08 -18.49 8.30
C ALA A 227 -11.74 -18.68 7.57
N ALA A 228 -11.48 -17.88 6.54
CA ALA A 228 -10.19 -17.89 5.84
C ALA A 228 -9.04 -17.50 6.77
N ALA A 229 -9.22 -16.45 7.58
CA ALA A 229 -8.24 -16.05 8.59
C ALA A 229 -8.01 -17.13 9.65
N GLY A 230 -9.08 -17.75 10.16
CA GLY A 230 -9.00 -18.85 11.10
C GLY A 230 -8.22 -20.06 10.55
N LEU A 231 -8.50 -20.45 9.30
CA LEU A 231 -7.76 -21.51 8.61
C LEU A 231 -6.29 -21.14 8.42
N THR A 232 -6.02 -19.91 7.95
CA THR A 232 -4.65 -19.41 7.74
C THR A 232 -3.87 -19.46 9.05
N LEU A 233 -4.46 -18.98 10.15
CA LEU A 233 -3.85 -18.99 11.48
C LEU A 233 -3.59 -20.42 11.96
N ALA A 234 -4.59 -21.31 11.88
CA ALA A 234 -4.46 -22.70 12.32
C ALA A 234 -3.33 -23.43 11.60
N VAL A 235 -3.24 -23.29 10.28
CA VAL A 235 -2.18 -23.93 9.50
C VAL A 235 -0.81 -23.30 9.82
N LEU A 236 -0.70 -21.98 9.94
CA LEU A 236 0.57 -21.34 10.31
C LEU A 236 1.03 -21.73 11.71
N LEU A 237 0.12 -21.89 12.66
CA LEU A 237 0.44 -22.40 13.99
C LEU A 237 1.00 -23.82 13.96
N ILE A 238 0.68 -24.62 12.95
CA ILE A 238 1.19 -25.99 12.82
C ILE A 238 2.46 -26.03 11.95
N ALA A 239 2.47 -25.32 10.82
CA ALA A 239 3.45 -25.49 9.76
C ALA A 239 4.51 -24.38 9.64
N ASP A 240 4.24 -23.15 10.12
CA ASP A 240 5.18 -22.02 10.00
C ASP A 240 4.95 -20.92 11.05
N ARG A 241 5.04 -21.27 12.34
CA ARG A 241 4.94 -20.31 13.46
C ARG A 241 5.89 -19.11 13.34
N PRO A 242 7.13 -19.26 12.85
CA PRO A 242 8.02 -18.11 12.66
C PRO A 242 7.46 -17.06 11.70
N LEU A 243 6.65 -17.45 10.72
CA LEU A 243 6.01 -16.49 9.80
C LEU A 243 5.04 -15.56 10.51
N LEU A 244 4.28 -16.06 11.50
CA LEU A 244 3.33 -15.24 12.26
C LEU A 244 4.04 -14.04 12.90
N LYS A 245 5.26 -14.23 13.42
CA LYS A 245 6.07 -13.15 14.02
C LYS A 245 6.53 -12.07 13.02
N LYS A 246 6.45 -12.35 11.71
CA LYS A 246 6.87 -11.43 10.64
C LYS A 246 5.72 -10.64 10.03
N LEU A 247 4.49 -10.91 10.46
CA LEU A 247 3.31 -10.18 9.99
C LEU A 247 3.29 -8.77 10.60
N ASP A 248 2.71 -7.83 9.85
CA ASP A 248 2.61 -6.44 10.27
C ASP A 248 1.38 -6.24 11.18
N TYR A 249 1.55 -6.58 12.46
CA TYR A 249 0.51 -6.34 13.46
C TYR A 249 0.33 -4.86 13.77
N ALA A 250 1.31 -4.00 13.46
CA ALA A 250 1.16 -2.56 13.63
C ALA A 250 0.11 -2.01 12.67
N LEU A 251 0.07 -2.51 11.43
CA LEU A 251 -0.99 -2.20 10.47
C LEU A 251 -2.38 -2.62 11.00
N LEU A 252 -2.55 -3.86 11.48
CA LEU A 252 -3.84 -4.32 12.03
C LEU A 252 -4.27 -3.48 13.24
N ALA A 253 -3.34 -3.19 14.15
CA ALA A 253 -3.61 -2.32 15.30
C ALA A 253 -3.99 -0.89 14.88
N THR A 254 -3.40 -0.40 13.78
CA THR A 254 -3.71 0.92 13.21
C THR A 254 -5.15 0.96 12.74
N PHE A 255 -5.62 -0.07 12.03
CA PHE A 255 -7.01 -0.19 11.60
C PHE A 255 -7.96 -0.23 12.79
N VAL A 256 -7.66 -1.04 13.82
CA VAL A 256 -8.47 -1.08 15.06
C VAL A 256 -8.55 0.29 15.73
N ALA A 257 -7.42 0.99 15.86
CA ALA A 257 -7.38 2.32 16.47
C ALA A 257 -8.20 3.34 15.65
N PHE A 258 -8.09 3.31 14.31
CA PHE A 258 -8.92 4.17 13.47
C PHE A 258 -10.39 3.82 13.53
N PHE A 259 -10.78 2.55 13.52
CA PHE A 259 -12.18 2.16 13.69
C PHE A 259 -12.76 2.70 14.99
N VAL A 260 -12.01 2.63 16.10
CA VAL A 260 -12.43 3.23 17.37
C VAL A 260 -12.56 4.75 17.26
N PHE A 261 -11.55 5.42 16.71
CA PHE A 261 -11.58 6.87 16.53
C PHE A 261 -12.78 7.31 15.68
N ILE A 262 -13.01 6.66 14.55
CA ILE A 262 -14.06 6.99 13.58
C ILE A 262 -15.44 6.68 14.16
N GLY A 263 -15.60 5.55 14.83
CA GLY A 263 -16.83 5.21 15.53
C GLY A 263 -17.19 6.26 16.58
N ASN A 264 -16.21 6.72 17.35
CA ASN A 264 -16.41 7.81 18.31
C ASN A 264 -16.75 9.14 17.64
N MET A 265 -16.04 9.50 16.58
CA MET A 265 -16.33 10.71 15.81
C MET A 265 -17.74 10.69 15.20
N GLY A 266 -18.20 9.52 14.74
CA GLY A 266 -19.55 9.36 14.18
C GLY A 266 -20.67 9.59 15.20
N ARG A 267 -20.38 9.43 16.50
CA ARG A 267 -21.29 9.75 17.60
C ARG A 267 -21.28 11.23 18.02
N LEU A 268 -20.44 12.07 17.39
CA LEU A 268 -20.36 13.51 17.64
C LEU A 268 -21.08 14.29 16.53
N PRO A 269 -22.31 14.82 16.76
CA PRO A 269 -23.11 15.42 15.69
C PRO A 269 -22.43 16.57 14.94
N ALA A 270 -21.67 17.41 15.65
CA ALA A 270 -20.95 18.53 15.05
C ALA A 270 -19.86 18.07 14.07
N PHE A 271 -19.16 16.99 14.41
CA PHE A 271 -18.11 16.43 13.56
C PHE A 271 -18.72 15.77 12.32
N SER A 272 -19.79 14.99 12.51
CA SER A 272 -20.52 14.36 11.42
C SER A 272 -21.09 15.39 10.44
N ALA A 273 -21.69 16.47 10.94
CA ALA A 273 -22.20 17.55 10.10
C ALA A 273 -21.09 18.29 9.34
N PHE A 274 -19.95 18.54 9.99
CA PHE A 274 -18.79 19.17 9.36
C PHE A 274 -18.25 18.33 8.19
N LEU A 275 -17.99 17.03 8.42
CA LEU A 275 -17.45 16.17 7.36
C LEU A 275 -18.45 15.90 6.25
N ALA A 276 -19.73 15.67 6.56
CA ALA A 276 -20.76 15.54 5.53
C ALA A 276 -20.86 16.81 4.66
N GLY A 277 -20.81 17.99 5.29
CA GLY A 277 -20.78 19.28 4.58
C GLY A 277 -19.53 19.46 3.72
N ALA A 278 -18.36 19.03 4.22
CA ALA A 278 -17.10 19.07 3.48
C ALA A 278 -17.15 18.16 2.24
N LEU A 279 -17.69 16.95 2.38
CA LEU A 279 -17.77 15.92 1.33
C LEU A 279 -18.82 16.19 0.26
N ALA A 280 -19.86 16.99 0.52
CA ALA A 280 -20.99 17.24 -0.38
C ALA A 280 -20.61 17.53 -1.86
N GLY A 281 -20.49 16.47 -2.68
CA GLY A 281 -20.09 16.51 -4.09
C GLY A 281 -18.61 16.74 -4.39
N ARG A 282 -17.75 16.71 -3.36
CA ARG A 282 -16.30 16.99 -3.39
C ARG A 282 -15.48 15.84 -2.78
N GLU A 283 -16.00 14.62 -2.84
CA GLU A 283 -15.41 13.46 -2.17
C GLU A 283 -13.99 13.17 -2.67
N VAL A 284 -13.74 13.30 -3.98
CA VAL A 284 -12.42 13.07 -4.57
C VAL A 284 -11.41 14.09 -4.04
N GLU A 285 -11.75 15.37 -4.10
CA GLU A 285 -10.87 16.47 -3.71
C GLU A 285 -10.57 16.41 -2.21
N VAL A 286 -11.60 16.18 -1.39
CA VAL A 286 -11.44 16.04 0.06
C VAL A 286 -10.57 14.82 0.40
N ALA A 287 -10.78 13.68 -0.26
CA ALA A 287 -9.96 12.50 -0.06
C ALA A 287 -8.50 12.71 -0.47
N VAL A 288 -8.24 13.38 -1.60
CA VAL A 288 -6.88 13.72 -2.05
C VAL A 288 -6.19 14.63 -1.04
N VAL A 289 -6.85 15.71 -0.62
CA VAL A 289 -6.31 16.69 0.34
C VAL A 289 -6.08 16.06 1.71
N ALA A 290 -7.05 15.30 2.21
CA ALA A 290 -6.92 14.59 3.49
C ALA A 290 -5.73 13.63 3.44
N SER A 291 -5.58 12.88 2.34
CA SER A 291 -4.46 11.96 2.18
C SER A 291 -3.11 12.66 2.29
N GLN A 292 -2.95 13.88 1.77
CA GLN A 292 -1.69 14.63 1.87
C GLN A 292 -1.25 14.91 3.31
N VAL A 293 -2.20 14.92 4.25
CA VAL A 293 -1.98 15.29 5.65
C VAL A 293 -1.92 14.05 6.55
N ILE A 294 -2.83 13.09 6.34
CA ILE A 294 -2.99 11.92 7.21
C ILE A 294 -2.73 10.57 6.55
N SER A 295 -2.25 10.54 5.30
CA SER A 295 -2.13 9.35 4.44
C SER A 295 -3.48 8.85 3.90
N ASN A 296 -3.44 8.20 2.74
CA ASN A 296 -4.55 7.55 2.07
C ASN A 296 -5.32 6.53 2.92
N VAL A 297 -4.63 5.70 3.73
CA VAL A 297 -5.30 4.71 4.58
C VAL A 297 -6.19 5.39 5.64
N PRO A 298 -5.67 6.26 6.52
CA PRO A 298 -6.50 6.95 7.49
C PRO A 298 -7.58 7.84 6.86
N ALA A 299 -7.27 8.48 5.72
CA ALA A 299 -8.25 9.28 4.98
C ALA A 299 -9.44 8.43 4.51
N ALA A 300 -9.19 7.28 3.90
CA ALA A 300 -10.25 6.39 3.45
C ALA A 300 -11.12 5.90 4.59
N LEU A 301 -10.51 5.44 5.69
CA LEU A 301 -11.24 4.97 6.86
C LEU A 301 -12.12 6.09 7.43
N LEU A 302 -11.56 7.31 7.57
CA LEU A 302 -12.28 8.45 8.12
C LEU A 302 -13.47 8.86 7.24
N LEU A 303 -13.24 9.06 5.95
CA LEU A 303 -14.23 9.64 5.03
C LEU A 303 -15.35 8.64 4.68
N ALA A 304 -15.07 7.34 4.69
CA ALA A 304 -16.06 6.27 4.50
C ALA A 304 -17.22 6.30 5.50
N GLY A 305 -17.02 6.92 6.67
CA GLY A 305 -18.07 7.09 7.68
C GLY A 305 -19.09 8.18 7.34
N TYR A 306 -18.84 9.02 6.33
CA TYR A 306 -19.59 10.27 6.11
C TYR A 306 -19.99 10.51 4.64
N SER A 307 -19.75 9.57 3.74
CA SER A 307 -20.29 9.60 2.37
C SER A 307 -20.61 8.19 1.88
N GLU A 308 -21.71 8.08 1.15
CA GLU A 308 -22.11 6.85 0.43
C GLU A 308 -21.64 6.85 -1.03
N ASN A 309 -20.96 7.91 -1.48
CA ASN A 309 -20.37 7.98 -2.81
C ASN A 309 -19.06 7.18 -2.87
N TRP A 310 -19.19 5.86 -2.76
CA TRP A 310 -18.08 4.92 -2.75
C TRP A 310 -17.13 5.07 -3.96
N PRO A 311 -17.63 5.21 -5.21
CA PRO A 311 -16.73 5.37 -6.35
C PRO A 311 -15.82 6.60 -6.22
N ALA A 312 -16.37 7.72 -5.76
CA ALA A 312 -15.60 8.96 -5.58
C ALA A 312 -14.60 8.84 -4.42
N LEU A 313 -14.96 8.20 -3.30
CA LEU A 313 -14.03 7.95 -2.21
C LEU A 313 -12.89 7.01 -2.63
N ILE A 314 -13.19 5.94 -3.37
CA ILE A 314 -12.19 5.01 -3.89
C ILE A 314 -11.20 5.75 -4.80
N ILE A 315 -11.71 6.45 -5.83
CA ILE A 315 -10.88 7.26 -6.73
C ILE A 315 -10.03 8.26 -5.93
N GLY A 316 -10.67 9.05 -5.06
CA GLY A 316 -9.99 10.10 -4.31
C GLY A 316 -8.91 9.60 -3.36
N CYS A 317 -9.13 8.46 -2.69
CA CYS A 317 -8.13 7.90 -1.78
C CYS A 317 -6.96 7.25 -2.53
N ASP A 318 -7.21 6.64 -3.69
CA ASP A 318 -6.14 6.09 -4.53
C ASP A 318 -5.30 7.18 -5.18
N LEU A 319 -5.94 8.21 -5.75
CA LEU A 319 -5.21 9.39 -6.26
C LEU A 319 -4.48 10.10 -5.13
N GLY A 320 -5.13 10.20 -3.96
CA GLY A 320 -4.58 10.76 -2.74
C GLY A 320 -3.34 10.04 -2.22
N GLY A 321 -3.04 8.82 -2.68
CA GLY A 321 -1.78 8.13 -2.40
C GLY A 321 -0.55 8.75 -3.09
N LEU A 322 -0.76 9.67 -4.04
CA LEU A 322 0.28 10.51 -4.64
C LEU A 322 0.40 11.87 -3.94
N GLY A 323 1.36 12.67 -4.37
CA GLY A 323 1.66 14.00 -3.85
C GLY A 323 2.84 13.99 -2.87
N THR A 324 2.56 14.19 -1.58
CA THR A 324 3.60 14.28 -0.54
C THR A 324 4.15 12.91 -0.13
N LEU A 325 5.28 12.87 0.59
CA LEU A 325 5.76 11.64 1.21
C LEU A 325 4.81 11.06 2.27
N ILE A 326 3.98 11.90 2.87
CA ILE A 326 3.03 11.52 3.92
C ILE A 326 1.77 10.90 3.29
N ALA A 327 1.49 11.24 2.04
CA ALA A 327 0.30 10.83 1.30
C ALA A 327 0.07 9.32 1.25
N SER A 328 1.15 8.54 1.27
CA SER A 328 1.11 7.08 1.32
C SER A 328 2.24 6.54 2.18
N MET A 329 1.92 5.60 3.07
CA MET A 329 2.91 4.89 3.87
C MET A 329 3.97 4.17 3.02
N ALA A 330 3.56 3.69 1.85
CA ALA A 330 4.45 3.08 0.85
C ALA A 330 5.58 4.04 0.44
N SER A 331 5.29 5.33 0.33
CA SER A 331 6.28 6.37 -0.01
C SER A 331 7.33 6.56 1.06
N LEU A 332 6.97 6.38 2.34
CA LEU A 332 7.93 6.41 3.44
C LEU A 332 8.82 5.16 3.45
N ILE A 333 8.29 4.00 3.05
CA ILE A 333 9.07 2.75 2.95
C ILE A 333 10.19 2.92 1.93
N SER A 334 9.87 3.34 0.71
CA SER A 334 10.87 3.53 -0.35
C SER A 334 11.89 4.61 -0.01
N TYR A 335 11.43 5.73 0.58
CA TYR A 335 12.31 6.77 1.08
C TYR A 335 13.28 6.25 2.16
N LYS A 336 12.80 5.45 3.14
CA LYS A 336 13.64 4.86 4.18
C LYS A 336 14.75 4.00 3.59
N PHE A 337 14.44 3.14 2.61
CA PHE A 337 15.46 2.33 1.93
C PHE A 337 16.47 3.19 1.17
N PHE A 338 15.99 4.16 0.38
CA PHE A 338 16.87 5.06 -0.38
C PHE A 338 17.76 5.91 0.53
N ALA A 339 17.17 6.57 1.54
CA ALA A 339 17.86 7.47 2.46
C ALA A 339 18.90 6.77 3.32
N ARG A 340 18.71 5.47 3.60
CA ARG A 340 19.71 4.63 4.28
C ARG A 340 20.89 4.29 3.38
N ARG A 341 20.65 4.07 2.07
CA ARG A 341 21.69 3.70 1.11
C ARG A 341 22.47 4.90 0.57
N TYR A 342 21.80 6.03 0.34
CA TYR A 342 22.36 7.27 -0.22
C TYR A 342 22.00 8.49 0.66
N PRO A 343 22.57 8.61 1.86
CA PRO A 343 22.20 9.66 2.82
C PRO A 343 22.43 11.08 2.30
N GLU A 344 23.44 11.28 1.45
CA GLU A 344 23.79 12.58 0.85
C GLU A 344 22.83 13.02 -0.27
N GLN A 345 21.98 12.12 -0.78
CA GLN A 345 21.10 12.40 -1.92
C GLN A 345 19.63 12.64 -1.53
N LYS A 346 19.31 12.71 -0.24
CA LYS A 346 17.93 12.86 0.26
C LYS A 346 17.21 14.06 -0.36
N GLY A 347 17.85 15.23 -0.41
CA GLY A 347 17.25 16.43 -1.00
C GLY A 347 16.90 16.28 -2.48
N LYS A 348 17.81 15.68 -3.26
CA LYS A 348 17.55 15.39 -4.68
C LYS A 348 16.43 14.37 -4.85
N TYR A 349 16.41 13.33 -4.04
CA TYR A 349 15.31 12.36 -4.04
C TYR A 349 13.96 13.02 -3.74
N LEU A 350 13.89 13.84 -2.70
CA LEU A 350 12.65 14.55 -2.31
C LEU A 350 12.13 15.44 -3.43
N LEU A 351 13.02 16.16 -4.12
CA LEU A 351 12.64 16.98 -5.26
C LEU A 351 12.05 16.14 -6.39
N TRP A 352 12.75 15.08 -6.82
CA TRP A 352 12.28 14.19 -7.89
C TRP A 352 10.98 13.47 -7.51
N PHE A 353 10.91 12.97 -6.28
CA PHE A 353 9.71 12.35 -5.73
C PHE A 353 8.52 13.31 -5.82
N THR A 354 8.68 14.54 -5.34
CA THR A 354 7.61 15.53 -5.32
C THR A 354 7.17 15.89 -6.73
N LEU A 355 8.12 16.16 -7.64
CA LEU A 355 7.80 16.51 -9.03
C LEU A 355 7.03 15.40 -9.74
N VAL A 356 7.47 14.14 -9.62
CA VAL A 356 6.81 13.00 -10.25
C VAL A 356 5.44 12.75 -9.64
N ASN A 357 5.32 12.72 -8.32
CA ASN A 357 4.07 12.38 -7.65
C ASN A 357 3.02 13.49 -7.79
N VAL A 358 3.40 14.77 -7.67
CA VAL A 358 2.48 15.90 -7.92
C VAL A 358 2.11 15.98 -9.39
N GLY A 359 3.05 15.74 -10.31
CA GLY A 359 2.78 15.73 -11.75
C GLY A 359 1.79 14.63 -12.15
N LEU A 360 2.00 13.40 -11.69
CA LEU A 360 1.07 12.29 -11.92
C LEU A 360 -0.30 12.56 -11.26
N LEU A 361 -0.31 13.10 -10.04
CA LEU A 361 -1.56 13.48 -9.36
C LEU A 361 -2.35 14.50 -10.18
N ALA A 362 -1.69 15.55 -10.68
CA ALA A 362 -2.33 16.56 -11.52
C ALA A 362 -2.92 15.95 -12.79
N VAL A 363 -2.19 15.05 -13.46
CA VAL A 363 -2.69 14.33 -14.65
C VAL A 363 -3.92 13.50 -14.32
N LEU A 364 -3.92 12.76 -13.21
CA LEU A 364 -5.04 11.91 -12.82
C LEU A 364 -6.25 12.72 -12.33
N MET A 365 -6.03 13.87 -11.68
CA MET A 365 -7.10 14.82 -11.35
C MET A 365 -7.72 15.43 -12.60
N ILE A 366 -6.91 15.79 -13.60
CA ILE A 366 -7.42 16.26 -14.90
C ILE A 366 -8.25 15.14 -15.56
N LEU A 367 -7.73 13.90 -15.57
CA LEU A 367 -8.48 12.76 -16.10
C LEU A 367 -9.82 12.60 -15.39
N TYR A 368 -9.86 12.67 -14.06
CA TYR A 368 -11.09 12.60 -13.27
C TYR A 368 -12.13 13.61 -13.76
N TYR A 369 -11.76 14.88 -13.94
CA TYR A 369 -12.70 15.89 -14.44
C TYR A 369 -13.10 15.72 -15.91
N ILE A 370 -12.30 15.04 -16.73
CA ILE A 370 -12.64 14.75 -18.13
C ILE A 370 -13.66 13.62 -18.23
N ILE A 371 -13.58 12.62 -17.36
CA ILE A 371 -14.43 11.41 -17.41
C ILE A 371 -15.62 11.44 -16.45
N ARG A 372 -15.75 12.49 -15.62
CA ARG A 372 -16.82 12.70 -14.65
C ARG A 372 -18.15 13.08 -15.31
#